data_AF-A0A853LIF0-F1
#
_entry.id   AF-A0A853LIF0-F1
#
_cell.length_a   1.000
_cell.length_b   1.000
_cell.length_c   1.000
_cell.angle_alpha   90.00
_cell.angle_beta   90.00
_cell.angle_gamma   90.00
#
_symmetry.space_group_name_H-M   'P 1'
#
loop_
_entity.id
_entity.type
_entity.pdbx_description
1 polymer ?
#
loop_
_entity_poly.entity_id
_entity_poly.type
_entity_poly.pdbx_seq_one_letter_code
_entity_poly.pdbx_strand_id
1 'polypeptide(L)'
;MLAVPSYLLRIELVDRPGSLGSLAVALGSVGADILSLDVVERSSGYAIDDLVIELPPGAMPDTLITAAESLSGVRVDSVRPHTGLLEAHRELELLDHVAAAEDNATRLQVLADEAPKVLRVSWCTVIHGGDGLLERLAGSPGAPETRADSAPWLPIEHAVTLDNTADWVPQAWRDMDTTMVAAPLGDAHTAVILGRPGPEFRPSEVARLGYLAGIIATMLR
;
A
#
# COMPACT_ATOMS: atom_id res chain seq x y z
N MET A 1 -24.91 -18.22 1.56
CA MET A 1 -23.77 -18.30 0.62
C MET A 1 -22.51 -18.31 1.46
N LEU A 2 -21.61 -19.27 1.24
CA LEU A 2 -20.28 -19.22 1.86
C LEU A 2 -19.54 -18.01 1.26
N ALA A 3 -18.82 -17.24 2.08
CA ALA A 3 -18.02 -16.15 1.59
C ALA A 3 -16.95 -16.70 0.64
N VAL A 4 -16.90 -16.18 -0.58
CA VAL A 4 -15.88 -16.54 -1.56
C VAL A 4 -14.61 -15.80 -1.16
N PRO A 5 -13.47 -16.47 -0.97
CA PRO A 5 -12.24 -15.80 -0.56
C PRO A 5 -11.72 -14.93 -1.71
N SER A 6 -11.46 -13.66 -1.41
CA SER A 6 -10.88 -12.69 -2.34
C SER A 6 -9.41 -12.46 -2.03
N TYR A 7 -8.61 -12.31 -3.07
CA TYR A 7 -7.17 -12.13 -3.01
C TYR A 7 -6.74 -10.96 -3.88
N LEU A 8 -5.71 -10.26 -3.42
CA LEU A 8 -4.99 -9.28 -4.20
C LEU A 8 -3.69 -9.91 -4.69
N LEU A 9 -3.64 -10.13 -5.99
CA LEU A 9 -2.51 -10.69 -6.71
C LEU A 9 -1.72 -9.56 -7.36
N ARG A 10 -0.49 -9.33 -6.91
CA ARG A 10 0.45 -8.44 -7.59
C ARG A 10 1.32 -9.26 -8.53
N ILE A 11 1.41 -8.84 -9.78
CA ILE A 11 2.21 -9.50 -10.79
C ILE A 11 3.13 -8.53 -11.51
N GLU A 12 4.25 -9.06 -11.99
CA GLU A 12 5.06 -8.46 -13.03
C GLU A 12 4.81 -9.23 -14.33
N LEU A 13 4.51 -8.52 -15.41
CA LEU A 13 4.28 -9.10 -16.73
C LEU A 13 5.02 -8.33 -17.82
N VAL A 14 5.50 -9.02 -18.84
CA VAL A 14 6.04 -8.38 -20.05
C VAL A 14 4.94 -7.53 -20.71
N ASP A 15 5.21 -6.24 -20.88
CA ASP A 15 4.26 -5.26 -21.42
C ASP A 15 4.23 -5.31 -22.95
N ARG A 16 3.50 -6.30 -23.47
CA ARG A 16 3.23 -6.47 -24.90
C ARG A 16 1.76 -6.83 -25.13
N PRO A 17 1.21 -6.51 -26.31
CA PRO A 17 -0.16 -6.88 -26.65
C PRO A 17 -0.43 -8.37 -26.44
N GLY A 18 -1.52 -8.68 -25.75
CA GLY A 18 -1.95 -10.05 -25.47
C GLY A 18 -1.44 -10.66 -24.16
N SER A 19 -0.39 -10.12 -23.52
CA SER A 19 0.13 -10.68 -22.26
C SER A 19 -0.95 -10.77 -21.17
N LEU A 20 -1.68 -9.68 -20.93
CA LEU A 20 -2.76 -9.65 -19.94
C LEU A 20 -3.93 -10.58 -20.33
N GLY A 21 -4.21 -10.73 -21.61
CA GLY A 21 -5.23 -11.65 -22.11
C GLY A 21 -4.85 -13.11 -21.85
N SER A 22 -3.59 -13.49 -22.10
CA SER A 22 -3.07 -14.82 -21.78
C SER A 22 -3.12 -15.11 -20.28
N LEU A 23 -2.77 -14.13 -19.45
CA LEU A 23 -2.91 -14.24 -18.00
C LEU A 23 -4.36 -14.49 -17.57
N ALA A 24 -5.30 -13.70 -18.08
CA ALA A 24 -6.71 -13.86 -17.75
C ALA A 24 -7.23 -15.26 -18.07
N VAL A 25 -6.79 -15.83 -19.21
CA VAL A 25 -7.11 -17.22 -19.58
C VAL A 25 -6.49 -18.23 -18.62
N ALA A 26 -5.21 -18.05 -18.24
CA ALA A 26 -4.53 -18.95 -17.32
C ALA A 26 -5.18 -18.96 -15.93
N LEU A 27 -5.50 -17.78 -15.39
CA LEU A 27 -6.22 -17.65 -14.11
C LEU A 27 -7.63 -18.24 -14.20
N GLY A 28 -8.36 -17.98 -15.29
CA GLY A 28 -9.68 -18.58 -15.51
C GLY A 28 -9.66 -20.12 -15.57
N SER A 29 -8.55 -20.73 -16.00
CA SER A 29 -8.40 -22.19 -16.06
C SER A 29 -8.38 -22.87 -14.68
N VAL A 30 -8.02 -22.14 -13.62
CA VAL A 30 -8.11 -22.60 -12.23
C VAL A 30 -9.39 -22.14 -11.53
N GLY A 31 -10.35 -21.61 -12.30
CA GLY A 31 -11.63 -21.13 -11.80
C GLY A 31 -11.58 -19.78 -11.11
N ALA A 32 -10.49 -19.03 -11.27
CA ALA A 32 -10.36 -17.70 -10.70
C ALA A 32 -11.20 -16.67 -11.47
N ASP A 33 -11.90 -15.81 -10.75
CA ASP A 33 -12.67 -14.69 -11.32
C ASP A 33 -11.97 -13.36 -11.02
N ILE A 34 -11.64 -12.61 -12.08
CA ILE A 34 -10.96 -11.32 -11.94
C ILE A 34 -12.02 -10.25 -11.76
N LEU A 35 -12.12 -9.73 -10.55
CA LEU A 35 -13.12 -8.72 -10.22
C LEU A 35 -12.69 -7.32 -10.67
N SER A 36 -11.38 -7.05 -10.66
CA SER A 36 -10.84 -5.76 -11.06
C SER A 36 -9.31 -5.81 -11.23
N LEU A 37 -8.78 -4.82 -11.93
CA LEU A 37 -7.35 -4.64 -12.20
C LEU A 37 -6.95 -3.16 -12.07
N ASP A 38 -5.79 -2.91 -11.47
CA ASP A 38 -5.14 -1.59 -11.43
C ASP A 38 -3.67 -1.71 -11.87
N VAL A 39 -3.20 -0.75 -12.67
CA VAL A 39 -1.81 -0.71 -13.14
C VAL A 39 -0.99 0.10 -12.14
N VAL A 40 -0.12 -0.59 -11.40
CA VAL A 40 0.72 0.03 -10.35
C VAL A 40 1.88 0.78 -10.97
N GLU A 41 2.57 0.15 -11.93
CA GLU A 41 3.74 0.74 -12.59
C GLU A 41 3.84 0.22 -14.02
N ARG A 42 4.30 1.08 -14.94
CA ARG A 42 4.79 0.67 -16.25
C ARG A 42 6.19 1.19 -16.46
N SER A 43 7.13 0.29 -16.72
CA SER A 43 8.53 0.65 -16.94
C SER A 43 9.18 -0.31 -17.95
N SER A 44 9.93 0.27 -18.90
CA SER A 44 10.89 -0.41 -19.79
C SER A 44 10.53 -1.84 -20.26
N GLY A 45 9.30 -2.05 -20.75
CA GLY A 45 8.87 -3.33 -21.32
C GLY A 45 8.20 -4.31 -20.33
N TYR A 46 7.96 -3.87 -19.10
CA TYR A 46 7.19 -4.58 -18.07
C TYR A 46 6.11 -3.70 -17.46
N ALA A 47 5.06 -4.35 -16.98
CA ALA A 47 3.99 -3.75 -16.21
C ALA A 47 3.87 -4.48 -14.88
N ILE A 48 3.58 -3.72 -13.82
CA ILE A 48 3.20 -4.24 -12.52
C ILE A 48 1.71 -3.99 -12.35
N ASP A 49 0.94 -5.07 -12.24
CA ASP A 49 -0.51 -5.01 -12.12
C ASP A 49 -0.96 -5.60 -10.79
N ASP A 50 -1.96 -4.96 -10.18
CA ASP A 50 -2.68 -5.46 -9.01
C ASP A 50 -4.06 -5.97 -9.47
N LEU A 51 -4.30 -7.26 -9.30
CA LEU A 51 -5.57 -7.91 -9.63
C LEU A 51 -6.30 -8.30 -8.36
N VAL A 52 -7.58 -7.95 -8.24
CA VAL A 52 -8.46 -8.52 -7.20
C VAL A 52 -9.21 -9.69 -7.80
N ILE A 53 -9.05 -10.84 -7.17
CA ILE A 53 -9.46 -12.14 -7.70
C ILE A 53 -10.25 -12.90 -6.65
N GLU A 54 -11.37 -13.48 -7.05
CA GLU A 54 -12.11 -14.46 -6.26
C GLU A 54 -11.71 -15.89 -6.66
N LEU A 55 -11.53 -16.75 -5.66
CA LEU A 55 -11.25 -18.16 -5.85
C LEU A 55 -12.45 -19.03 -5.43
N PRO A 56 -12.73 -20.14 -6.14
CA PRO A 56 -13.83 -21.02 -5.78
C PRO A 56 -13.59 -21.63 -4.39
N PRO A 57 -14.67 -21.95 -3.63
CA PRO A 57 -14.52 -22.51 -2.29
C PRO A 57 -13.61 -23.74 -2.27
N GLY A 58 -12.60 -23.72 -1.37
CA GLY A 58 -11.63 -24.80 -1.22
C GLY A 58 -10.41 -24.73 -2.15
N ALA A 59 -10.36 -23.79 -3.10
CA ALA A 59 -9.14 -23.53 -3.85
C ALA A 59 -8.08 -22.85 -2.97
N MET A 60 -6.82 -23.24 -3.17
CA MET A 60 -5.68 -22.68 -2.47
C MET A 60 -5.09 -21.48 -3.24
N PRO A 61 -4.62 -20.41 -2.57
CA PRO A 61 -4.00 -19.26 -3.23
C PRO A 61 -2.85 -19.62 -4.18
N ASP A 62 -2.10 -20.68 -3.85
CA ASP A 62 -0.95 -21.18 -4.63
C ASP A 62 -1.34 -21.61 -6.06
N THR A 63 -2.62 -21.90 -6.32
CA THR A 63 -3.08 -22.19 -7.68
C THR A 63 -3.02 -20.97 -8.59
N LEU A 64 -3.21 -19.76 -8.04
CA LEU A 64 -3.03 -18.50 -8.77
C LEU A 64 -1.58 -18.32 -9.18
N ILE A 65 -0.65 -18.60 -8.25
CA ILE A 65 0.79 -18.52 -8.50
C ILE A 65 1.17 -19.48 -9.61
N THR A 66 0.79 -20.74 -9.46
CA THR A 66 1.09 -21.80 -10.43
C THR A 66 0.53 -21.48 -11.81
N ALA A 67 -0.71 -20.99 -11.89
CA ALA A 67 -1.35 -20.63 -13.16
C ALA A 67 -0.68 -19.43 -13.82
N ALA A 68 -0.41 -18.36 -13.08
CA ALA A 68 0.22 -17.15 -13.61
C ALA A 68 1.66 -17.42 -14.09
N GLU A 69 2.49 -18.07 -13.27
CA GLU A 69 3.91 -18.33 -13.59
C GLU A 69 4.12 -19.45 -14.62
N SER A 70 3.06 -20.15 -15.03
CA SER A 70 3.11 -21.04 -16.19
C SER A 70 3.34 -20.28 -17.51
N LEU A 71 3.05 -18.97 -17.53
CA LEU A 71 3.26 -18.10 -18.67
C LEU A 71 4.67 -17.52 -18.67
N SER A 72 5.37 -17.65 -19.81
CA SER A 72 6.68 -17.04 -19.98
C SER A 72 6.62 -15.52 -19.83
N GLY A 73 7.40 -14.95 -18.91
CA GLY A 73 7.46 -13.51 -18.68
C GLY A 73 6.35 -12.98 -17.76
N VAL A 74 5.76 -13.85 -16.95
CA VAL A 74 4.90 -13.47 -15.82
C VAL A 74 5.57 -13.96 -14.54
N ARG A 75 5.60 -13.10 -13.52
CA ARG A 75 6.08 -13.41 -12.17
C ARG A 75 5.06 -12.91 -11.16
N VAL A 76 4.83 -13.70 -10.11
CA VAL A 76 3.96 -13.27 -9.01
C VAL A 76 4.82 -12.64 -7.92
N ASP A 77 4.55 -11.36 -7.63
CA ASP A 77 5.24 -10.62 -6.56
C ASP A 77 4.62 -10.92 -5.20
N SER A 78 3.28 -10.99 -5.13
CA SER A 78 2.59 -11.33 -3.88
C SER A 78 1.16 -11.81 -4.12
N VAL A 79 0.70 -12.69 -3.22
CA VAL A 79 -0.71 -13.06 -3.09
C VAL A 79 -1.11 -12.80 -1.64
N ARG A 80 -2.08 -11.91 -1.43
CA ARG A 80 -2.56 -11.57 -0.08
C ARG A 80 -4.07 -11.63 0.01
N PRO A 81 -4.65 -12.09 1.13
CA PRO A 81 -6.08 -11.97 1.36
C PRO A 81 -6.53 -10.52 1.17
N HIS A 82 -7.67 -10.33 0.51
CA HIS A 82 -8.24 -9.02 0.26
C HIS A 82 -9.71 -8.99 0.64
N THR A 83 -10.15 -7.86 1.18
CA THR A 83 -11.56 -7.62 1.51
C THR A 83 -12.09 -6.47 0.65
N GLY A 84 -13.19 -6.73 -0.05
CA GLY A 84 -13.82 -5.78 -0.97
C GLY A 84 -13.26 -5.83 -2.40
N LEU A 85 -13.75 -4.93 -3.25
CA LEU A 85 -13.34 -4.76 -4.64
C LEU A 85 -12.25 -3.68 -4.79
N LEU A 86 -11.60 -3.55 -5.94
CA LEU A 86 -10.92 -2.30 -6.29
C LEU A 86 -12.01 -1.24 -6.57
N GLU A 87 -12.43 -0.51 -5.54
CA GLU A 87 -13.34 0.62 -5.74
C GLU A 87 -12.55 1.77 -6.35
N ALA A 88 -12.92 2.17 -7.57
CA ALA A 88 -12.22 3.18 -8.36
C ALA A 88 -12.14 4.57 -7.68
N HIS A 89 -12.89 4.79 -6.61
CA HIS A 89 -13.02 6.10 -5.96
C HIS A 89 -12.50 6.13 -4.52
N ARG A 90 -11.80 5.09 -4.03
CA ARG A 90 -11.34 5.02 -2.63
C ARG A 90 -10.48 6.19 -2.18
N GLU A 91 -9.61 6.69 -3.05
CA GLU A 91 -8.79 7.85 -2.73
C GLU A 91 -9.64 9.12 -2.60
N LEU A 92 -10.68 9.25 -3.42
CA LEU A 92 -11.61 10.38 -3.34
C LEU A 92 -12.49 10.30 -2.09
N GLU A 93 -12.97 9.11 -1.74
CA GLU A 93 -13.71 8.86 -0.49
C GLU A 93 -12.86 9.19 0.74
N LEU A 94 -11.60 8.75 0.76
CA LEU A 94 -10.66 9.12 1.81
C LEU A 94 -10.50 10.64 1.93
N LEU A 95 -10.32 11.33 0.80
CA LEU A 95 -10.22 12.79 0.79
C LEU A 95 -11.50 13.46 1.29
N ASP A 96 -12.67 12.94 0.93
CA ASP A 96 -13.97 13.44 1.38
C ASP A 96 -14.15 13.25 2.90
N HIS A 97 -13.84 12.05 3.42
CA HIS A 97 -13.92 11.76 4.85
C HIS A 97 -12.95 12.61 5.67
N VAL A 98 -11.73 12.81 5.19
CA VAL A 98 -10.77 13.72 5.82
C VAL A 98 -11.28 15.16 5.76
N ALA A 99 -11.81 15.62 4.62
CA ALA A 99 -12.35 16.98 4.50
C ALA A 99 -13.56 17.21 5.43
N ALA A 100 -14.38 16.18 5.66
CA ALA A 100 -15.58 16.24 6.48
C ALA A 100 -15.30 16.22 8.00
N ALA A 101 -14.11 15.81 8.44
CA ALA A 101 -13.75 15.80 9.85
C ALA A 101 -13.65 17.23 10.43
N GLU A 102 -14.03 17.38 11.71
CA GLU A 102 -14.21 18.71 12.34
C GLU A 102 -12.88 19.43 12.62
N ASP A 103 -11.90 18.69 13.18
CA ASP A 103 -10.62 19.22 13.61
C ASP A 103 -9.41 18.45 13.04
N ASN A 104 -8.22 19.02 13.16
CA ASN A 104 -7.00 18.43 12.60
C ASN A 104 -6.65 17.08 13.24
N ALA A 105 -6.89 16.88 14.54
CA ALA A 105 -6.60 15.60 15.19
C ALA A 105 -7.46 14.48 14.58
N THR A 106 -8.74 14.76 14.37
CA THR A 106 -9.69 13.84 13.74
C THR A 106 -9.34 13.61 12.28
N ARG A 107 -8.94 14.65 11.51
CA ARG A 107 -8.45 14.52 10.13
C ARG A 107 -7.26 13.56 10.03
N LEU A 108 -6.28 13.71 10.92
CA LEU A 108 -5.10 12.84 10.97
C LEU A 108 -5.48 11.41 11.34
N GLN A 109 -6.42 11.22 12.26
CA GLN A 109 -6.89 9.89 12.65
C GLN A 109 -7.65 9.19 11.51
N VAL A 110 -8.55 9.90 10.81
CA VAL A 110 -9.24 9.37 9.62
C VAL A 110 -8.24 8.96 8.54
N LEU A 111 -7.25 9.81 8.25
CA LEU A 111 -6.17 9.46 7.33
C LEU A 111 -5.46 8.18 7.77
N ALA A 112 -5.07 8.09 9.04
CA ALA A 112 -4.36 6.93 9.57
C ALA A 112 -5.20 5.66 9.47
N ASP A 113 -6.50 5.71 9.77
CA ASP A 113 -7.37 4.55 9.77
C ASP A 113 -7.67 4.03 8.36
N GLU A 114 -7.85 4.92 7.39
CA GLU A 114 -8.31 4.56 6.05
C GLU A 114 -7.16 4.36 5.04
N ALA A 115 -6.03 5.07 5.18
CA ALA A 115 -4.88 4.94 4.27
C ALA A 115 -4.41 3.49 4.04
N PRO A 116 -4.35 2.59 5.05
CA PRO A 116 -3.91 1.21 4.83
C PRO A 116 -4.70 0.47 3.76
N LYS A 117 -6.03 0.62 3.77
CA LYS A 117 -6.91 -0.04 2.80
C LYS A 117 -6.81 0.61 1.42
N VAL A 118 -6.71 1.93 1.38
CA VAL A 118 -6.67 2.72 0.14
C VAL A 118 -5.34 2.50 -0.60
N LEU A 119 -4.22 2.59 0.11
CA LEU A 119 -2.87 2.51 -0.44
C LEU A 119 -2.26 1.10 -0.37
N ARG A 120 -3.04 0.11 0.06
CA ARG A 120 -2.64 -1.33 0.11
C ARG A 120 -1.39 -1.57 0.95
N VAL A 121 -1.31 -0.90 2.08
CA VAL A 121 -0.24 -1.06 3.08
C VAL A 121 -0.80 -1.70 4.34
N SER A 122 0.07 -2.20 5.21
CA SER A 122 -0.38 -2.88 6.43
C SER A 122 -0.76 -1.91 7.54
N TRP A 123 -0.11 -0.74 7.58
CA TRP A 123 -0.36 0.25 8.61
C TRP A 123 0.00 1.66 8.14
N CYS A 124 -0.56 2.63 8.85
CA CYS A 124 -0.28 4.05 8.70
C CYS A 124 -0.08 4.68 10.08
N THR A 125 0.90 5.58 10.19
CA THR A 125 1.07 6.46 11.34
C THR A 125 1.33 7.89 10.87
N VAL A 126 0.93 8.86 11.69
CA VAL A 126 1.34 10.26 11.53
C VAL A 126 2.21 10.61 12.71
N ILE A 127 3.41 11.11 12.42
CA ILE A 127 4.36 11.53 13.45
C ILE A 127 4.72 13.00 13.29
N HIS A 128 5.11 13.61 14.40
CA HIS A 128 5.70 14.94 14.45
C HIS A 128 7.05 14.86 15.18
N GLY A 129 8.07 15.46 14.58
CA GLY A 129 9.40 15.56 15.18
C GLY A 129 9.75 16.99 15.59
N GLY A 130 9.88 17.23 16.89
CA GLY A 130 10.21 18.54 17.45
C GLY A 130 10.92 18.42 18.79
N ASP A 131 11.82 19.36 19.10
CA ASP A 131 12.54 19.43 20.38
C ASP A 131 13.27 18.13 20.81
N GLY A 132 13.73 17.35 19.82
CA GLY A 132 14.41 16.08 20.04
C GLY A 132 13.49 14.92 20.42
N LEU A 133 12.17 15.12 20.35
CA LEU A 133 11.16 14.11 20.60
C LEU A 133 10.42 13.74 19.32
N LEU A 134 10.03 12.47 19.23
CA LEU A 134 9.07 11.98 18.25
C LEU A 134 7.73 11.70 18.91
N GLU A 135 6.71 12.42 18.46
CA GLU A 135 5.33 12.22 18.88
C GLU A 135 4.54 11.52 17.77
N ARG A 136 3.73 10.52 18.14
CA ARG A 136 2.75 9.93 17.22
C ARG A 136 1.42 10.66 17.38
N LEU A 137 1.05 11.44 16.38
CA LEU A 137 -0.20 12.19 16.33
C LEU A 137 -1.40 11.30 16.01
N ALA A 138 -1.21 10.29 15.14
CA ALA A 138 -2.25 9.34 14.77
C ALA A 138 -1.65 7.98 14.39
N GLY A 139 -2.45 6.92 14.48
CA GLY A 139 -2.04 5.58 14.09
C GLY A 139 -3.23 4.68 13.77
N SER A 140 -3.10 3.94 12.68
CA SER A 140 -4.06 2.90 12.28
C SER A 140 -4.10 1.76 13.30
N PRO A 141 -5.16 0.93 13.34
CA PRO A 141 -5.23 -0.23 14.24
C PRO A 141 -4.10 -1.25 14.03
N GLY A 142 -3.54 -1.33 12.81
CA GLY A 142 -2.41 -2.21 12.48
C GLY A 142 -1.03 -1.60 12.75
N ALA A 143 -0.96 -0.37 13.25
CA ALA A 143 0.32 0.30 13.50
C ALA A 143 1.13 -0.45 14.59
N PRO A 144 2.44 -0.65 14.40
CA PRO A 144 3.27 -1.31 15.39
C PRO A 144 3.19 -0.64 16.76
N GLU A 145 3.17 -1.45 17.82
CA GLU A 145 3.23 -0.96 19.20
C GLU A 145 4.62 -0.39 19.52
N THR A 146 5.66 -1.04 19.00
CA THR A 146 7.04 -0.55 19.05
C THR A 146 7.14 0.76 18.28
N ARG A 147 7.78 1.77 18.87
CA ARG A 147 7.95 3.09 18.27
C ARG A 147 9.42 3.31 17.92
N ALA A 148 9.67 4.04 16.84
CA ALA A 148 11.00 4.56 16.56
C ALA A 148 11.31 5.71 17.54
N ASP A 149 12.52 5.72 18.08
CA ASP A 149 12.97 6.75 19.01
C ASP A 149 13.47 8.02 18.29
N SER A 150 13.79 7.89 17.00
CA SER A 150 14.25 9.01 16.17
C SER A 150 13.84 8.83 14.69
N ALA A 151 13.78 9.95 13.97
CA ALA A 151 13.50 10.00 12.54
C ALA A 151 14.54 10.91 11.89
N PRO A 152 15.74 10.40 11.57
CA PRO A 152 16.84 11.22 11.03
C PRO A 152 16.55 11.80 9.63
N TRP A 153 15.47 11.32 8.99
CA TRP A 153 14.95 11.78 7.71
C TRP A 153 13.97 12.96 7.84
N LEU A 154 13.67 13.42 9.07
CA LEU A 154 13.01 14.70 9.31
C LEU A 154 14.05 15.84 9.43
N PRO A 155 13.75 17.06 8.95
CA PRO A 155 12.55 17.44 8.23
C PRO A 155 12.48 16.82 6.83
N ILE A 156 11.26 16.51 6.38
CA ILE A 156 10.97 15.87 5.09
C ILE A 156 10.31 16.87 4.14
N GLU A 157 10.78 16.94 2.90
CA GLU A 157 10.28 17.89 1.89
C GLU A 157 9.42 17.24 0.79
N HIS A 158 9.60 15.95 0.56
CA HIS A 158 8.88 15.19 -0.46
C HIS A 158 8.73 13.73 -0.03
N ALA A 159 7.84 12.99 -0.71
CA ALA A 159 7.67 11.57 -0.43
C ALA A 159 8.95 10.77 -0.75
N VAL A 160 9.38 9.92 0.18
CA VAL A 160 10.59 9.11 0.05
C VAL A 160 10.39 7.69 0.60
N THR A 161 11.15 6.74 0.07
CA THR A 161 11.35 5.43 0.70
C THR A 161 12.32 5.57 1.86
N LEU A 162 12.03 4.91 2.99
CA LEU A 162 12.89 4.89 4.16
C LEU A 162 13.74 3.63 4.17
N ASP A 163 15.01 3.77 4.55
CA ASP A 163 15.92 2.64 4.75
C ASP A 163 15.45 1.82 5.96
N ASN A 164 14.88 0.64 5.68
CA ASN A 164 14.36 -0.27 6.70
C ASN A 164 15.46 -1.02 7.46
N THR A 165 16.73 -0.91 7.06
CA THR A 165 17.87 -1.56 7.73
C THR A 165 18.64 -0.64 8.66
N ALA A 166 18.39 0.67 8.59
CA ALA A 166 19.10 1.67 9.38
C ALA A 166 18.93 1.51 10.90
N ASP A 167 19.91 2.01 11.67
CA ASP A 167 19.98 1.83 13.12
C ASP A 167 18.77 2.40 13.89
N TRP A 168 18.16 3.49 13.38
CA TRP A 168 17.01 4.15 14.00
C TRP A 168 15.73 3.31 13.96
N VAL A 169 15.65 2.32 13.07
CA VAL A 169 14.49 1.44 12.92
C VAL A 169 14.41 0.47 14.10
N PRO A 170 13.27 0.30 14.77
CA PRO A 170 13.13 -0.71 15.82
C PRO A 170 13.47 -2.11 15.32
N GLN A 171 14.18 -2.90 16.14
CA GLN A 171 14.61 -4.27 15.79
C GLN A 171 13.45 -5.14 15.30
N ALA A 172 12.30 -5.06 15.98
CA ALA A 172 11.09 -5.81 15.61
C ALA A 172 10.61 -5.52 14.18
N TRP A 173 10.79 -4.29 13.68
CA TRP A 173 10.40 -3.93 12.32
C TRP A 173 11.37 -4.50 11.29
N ARG A 174 12.68 -4.49 11.61
CA ARG A 174 13.74 -5.11 10.80
C ARG A 174 13.58 -6.62 10.70
N ASP A 175 13.28 -7.28 11.82
CA ASP A 175 13.07 -8.73 11.87
C ASP A 175 11.86 -9.16 11.03
N MET A 176 10.88 -8.27 10.85
CA MET A 176 9.70 -8.48 9.99
C MET A 176 9.90 -8.02 8.54
N ASP A 177 11.10 -7.54 8.19
CA ASP A 177 11.42 -6.93 6.89
C ASP A 177 10.37 -5.87 6.48
N THR A 178 10.04 -4.99 7.43
CA THR A 178 9.02 -3.96 7.22
C THR A 178 9.59 -2.86 6.33
N THR A 179 9.09 -2.77 5.10
CA THR A 179 9.41 -1.67 4.20
C THR A 179 8.54 -0.47 4.55
N MET A 180 9.07 0.74 4.37
CA MET A 180 8.40 1.98 4.78
C MET A 180 8.60 3.09 3.76
N VAL A 181 7.59 3.96 3.66
CA VAL A 181 7.65 5.23 2.93
C VAL A 181 7.09 6.33 3.81
N ALA A 182 7.58 7.54 3.62
CA ALA A 182 7.09 8.72 4.32
C ALA A 182 6.81 9.87 3.35
N ALA A 183 5.90 10.76 3.72
CA ALA A 183 5.64 12.00 3.01
C ALA A 183 5.32 13.15 3.98
N PRO A 184 5.67 14.41 3.63
CA PRO A 184 5.35 15.57 4.45
C PRO A 184 3.84 15.77 4.56
N LEU A 185 3.38 16.24 5.71
CA LEU A 185 1.96 16.51 5.96
C LEU A 185 1.78 17.85 6.66
N GLY A 186 1.50 18.89 5.87
CA GLY A 186 1.30 20.26 6.36
C GLY A 186 2.62 21.02 6.56
N ASP A 187 3.45 20.56 7.50
CA ASP A 187 4.77 21.10 7.80
C ASP A 187 5.87 20.03 7.59
N ALA A 188 7.13 20.46 7.43
CA ALA A 188 8.24 19.55 7.13
C ALA A 188 8.66 18.66 8.31
N HIS A 189 8.20 18.95 9.53
CA HIS A 189 8.46 18.15 10.73
C HIS A 189 7.33 17.17 11.04
N THR A 190 6.19 17.26 10.33
CA THR A 190 5.08 16.32 10.41
C THR A 190 5.06 15.42 9.17
N ALA A 191 5.01 14.12 9.38
CA ALA A 191 5.03 13.15 8.30
C ALA A 191 3.98 12.05 8.49
N VAL A 192 3.38 11.65 7.38
CA VAL A 192 2.67 10.37 7.30
C VAL A 192 3.67 9.29 6.92
N ILE A 193 3.64 8.17 7.65
CA ILE A 193 4.46 6.98 7.39
C ILE A 193 3.54 5.82 7.10
N LEU A 194 3.82 5.12 6.01
CA LEU A 194 3.17 3.88 5.65
C LEU A 194 4.18 2.74 5.72
N GLY A 195 3.72 1.57 6.14
CA GLY A 195 4.56 0.38 6.14
C GLY A 195 3.81 -0.90 5.82
N ARG A 196 4.55 -1.86 5.26
CA ARG A 196 4.09 -3.22 5.01
C ARG A 196 5.26 -4.21 5.10
N PRO A 197 5.02 -5.45 5.55
CA PRO A 197 5.98 -6.53 5.31
C PRO A 197 5.93 -6.92 3.83
N GLY A 198 7.07 -7.34 3.29
CA GLY A 198 7.16 -7.80 1.91
C GLY A 198 7.70 -6.73 0.96
N PRO A 199 7.27 -6.70 -0.31
CA PRO A 199 8.03 -6.04 -1.37
C PRO A 199 8.19 -4.55 -1.13
N GLU A 200 9.36 -4.06 -1.51
CA GLU A 200 9.71 -2.63 -1.51
C GLU A 200 8.64 -1.79 -2.21
N PHE A 201 8.51 -0.55 -1.75
CA PHE A 201 7.63 0.41 -2.39
C PHE A 201 8.19 0.81 -3.75
N ARG A 202 7.35 0.70 -4.77
CA ARG A 202 7.68 1.14 -6.13
C ARG A 202 7.65 2.68 -6.22
N PRO A 203 8.40 3.30 -7.14
CA PRO A 203 8.40 4.76 -7.31
C PRO A 203 7.00 5.35 -7.52
N SER A 204 6.10 4.64 -8.21
CA SER A 204 4.71 5.07 -8.41
C SER A 204 3.90 5.06 -7.12
N GLU A 205 4.15 4.12 -6.21
CA GLU A 205 3.51 4.07 -4.89
C GLU A 205 3.98 5.24 -4.01
N VAL A 206 5.29 5.56 -4.05
CA VAL A 206 5.86 6.73 -3.34
C VAL A 206 5.27 8.04 -3.88
N ALA A 207 5.18 8.19 -5.20
CA ALA A 207 4.59 9.37 -5.84
C ALA A 207 3.11 9.53 -5.45
N ARG A 208 2.35 8.43 -5.46
CA ARG A 208 0.93 8.40 -5.05
C ARG A 208 0.74 8.87 -3.62
N LEU A 209 1.56 8.39 -2.67
CA LEU A 209 1.55 8.90 -1.30
C LEU A 209 1.83 10.41 -1.26
N GLY A 210 2.83 10.88 -2.00
CA GLY A 210 3.16 12.30 -2.07
C GLY A 210 2.00 13.18 -2.55
N TYR A 211 1.27 12.76 -3.59
CA TYR A 211 0.10 13.50 -4.07
C TYR A 211 -1.02 13.53 -3.03
N LEU A 212 -1.34 12.38 -2.43
CA LEU A 212 -2.38 12.29 -1.41
C LEU A 212 -2.04 13.15 -0.18
N ALA A 213 -0.84 13.01 0.36
CA ALA A 213 -0.37 13.77 1.51
C ALA A 213 -0.35 15.29 1.20
N GLY A 214 0.09 15.67 0.00
CA GLY A 214 0.08 17.07 -0.46
C GLY A 214 -1.33 17.67 -0.54
N ILE A 215 -2.33 16.90 -1.00
CA ILE A 215 -3.73 17.34 -1.01
C ILE A 215 -4.27 17.47 0.41
N ILE A 216 -4.06 16.46 1.27
CA ILE A 216 -4.54 16.48 2.65
C ILE A 216 -3.89 17.61 3.46
N ALA A 217 -2.62 17.90 3.21
CA ALA A 217 -1.93 19.05 3.81
C ALA A 217 -2.64 20.39 3.54
N THR A 218 -3.42 20.51 2.45
CA THR A 218 -4.23 21.71 2.20
C THR A 218 -5.45 21.82 3.12
N MET A 219 -5.94 20.71 3.66
CA MET A 219 -7.10 20.62 4.55
C MET A 219 -6.72 20.79 6.03
N LEU A 220 -5.42 20.74 6.35
CA LEU A 220 -4.89 20.90 7.71
C LEU A 220 -4.53 22.36 8.05
N ARG A 221 -4.67 23.27 7.08
CA ARG A 221 -4.35 24.70 7.22
C ARG A 221 -5.48 25.53 7.82
#